data_AF-A0A833SDC9-F1
#
_entry.id   AF-A0A833SDC9-F1
#
_cell.length_a   1.000
_cell.length_b   1.000
_cell.length_c   1.000
_cell.angle_alpha   90.00
_cell.angle_beta   90.00
_cell.angle_gamma   90.00
#
_symmetry.space_group_name_H-M   'P 1'
#
loop_
_entity.id
_entity.type
_entity.pdbx_description
1 polymer ?
#
loop_
_entity_poly.entity_id
_entity_poly.type
_entity_poly.pdbx_seq_one_letter_code
_entity_poly.pdbx_strand_id
1 'polypeptide(L)' 'MSASGVHNHHLTKDRWESYAENRAVNDPCLTNDVEVLHKAGANVKGTLQYLHECAGRKTTLKDVHDMV' A
#
# COMPACT_ATOMS: atom_id res chain seq x y z
N MET A 1 -31.09 -29.07 6.03
CA MET A 1 -29.62 -29.11 5.89
C MET A 1 -29.11 -27.70 6.09
N SER A 2 -28.56 -27.41 7.27
CA SER A 2 -28.00 -26.09 7.56
C SER A 2 -26.55 -26.10 7.13
N ALA A 3 -26.18 -25.31 6.13
CA ALA A 3 -24.78 -25.10 5.80
C ALA A 3 -24.12 -24.41 7.00
N SER A 4 -23.36 -25.15 7.81
CA SER A 4 -22.58 -24.57 8.89
C SER A 4 -21.37 -23.85 8.28
N GLY A 5 -21.60 -22.65 7.77
CA GLY A 5 -20.53 -21.79 7.30
C GLY A 5 -19.74 -21.30 8.50
N VAL A 6 -18.62 -21.95 8.80
CA VAL A 6 -17.58 -21.32 9.62
C VAL A 6 -16.91 -20.29 8.73
N HIS A 7 -17.47 -19.08 8.70
CA HIS A 7 -16.99 -17.99 7.84
C HIS A 7 -15.80 -17.24 8.46
N ASN A 8 -14.79 -17.96 8.96
CA ASN A 8 -13.54 -17.34 9.38
C ASN A 8 -12.44 -17.90 8.51
N HIS A 9 -12.17 -17.23 7.39
CA HIS A 9 -10.99 -17.55 6.62
C HIS A 9 -9.75 -17.29 7.47
N HIS A 10 -8.80 -18.21 7.44
CA HIS A 10 -7.53 -18.04 8.13
C HIS A 10 -6.85 -16.74 7.68
N LEU A 11 -6.65 -15.81 8.61
CA LEU A 11 -5.92 -14.56 8.39
C LEU A 11 -4.43 -14.89 8.38
N THR A 12 -3.84 -15.05 7.20
CA THR A 12 -2.39 -15.12 7.05
C THR A 12 -1.79 -13.72 7.12
N LYS A 13 -0.50 -13.63 7.49
CA LYS A 13 0.24 -12.37 7.48
C LYS A 13 0.17 -11.67 6.12
N ASP A 14 0.33 -12.41 5.03
CA ASP A 14 0.23 -11.86 3.68
C ASP A 14 -1.14 -11.26 3.37
N ARG A 15 -2.21 -11.92 3.83
CA ARG A 15 -3.58 -11.44 3.64
C ARG A 15 -3.86 -10.21 4.50
N TRP A 16 -3.37 -10.19 5.74
CA TRP A 16 -3.44 -9.04 6.61
C TRP A 16 -2.74 -7.82 6.00
N GLU A 17 -1.50 -7.96 5.54
CA GLU A 17 -0.74 -6.87 4.92
C GLU A 17 -1.35 -6.40 3.59
N SER A 18 -2.16 -7.24 2.94
CA SER A 18 -2.82 -6.88 1.68
C SER A 18 -4.05 -5.98 1.86
N TYR A 19 -4.57 -5.77 3.08
CA TYR A 19 -5.69 -4.85 3.29
C TYR A 19 -5.28 -3.40 2.99
N ALA A 20 -6.18 -2.63 2.35
CA ALA A 20 -5.87 -1.26 1.94
C ALA A 20 -5.39 -0.37 3.10
N GLU A 21 -6.02 -0.52 4.27
CA GLU A 21 -5.66 0.16 5.51
C GLU A 21 -4.21 -0.14 5.95
N ASN A 22 -3.75 -1.36 5.72
CA ASN A 22 -2.39 -1.81 6.08
C ASN A 22 -1.35 -1.47 5.01
N ARG A 23 -1.77 -1.24 3.76
CA ARG A 23 -0.90 -0.76 2.68
C ARG A 23 -0.74 0.76 2.64
N ALA A 24 -1.74 1.50 3.13
CA ALA A 24 -1.76 2.96 3.10
C ALA A 24 -0.48 3.57 3.71
N VAL A 25 0.10 4.57 3.04
CA VAL A 25 1.25 5.31 3.54
C VAL A 25 0.73 6.65 4.06
N ASN A 26 0.61 6.75 5.39
CA ASN A 26 0.15 7.96 6.07
C ASN A 26 1.31 8.75 6.71
N ASP A 27 2.55 8.38 6.40
CA ASP A 27 3.73 9.08 6.87
C ASP A 27 3.83 10.43 6.13
N PRO A 28 3.75 11.58 6.83
CA PRO A 28 3.81 12.89 6.20
C PRO A 28 5.12 13.14 5.45
N CYS A 29 6.25 12.59 5.92
CA CYS A 29 7.54 12.73 5.27
C CYS A 29 7.54 12.01 3.93
N LEU A 30 7.09 10.74 3.91
CA LEU A 30 7.01 9.96 2.68
C LEU A 30 5.99 10.54 1.68
N THR A 31 4.90 11.13 2.19
CA THR A 31 3.91 11.81 1.35
C THR A 31 4.53 13.03 0.67
N ASN A 32 5.26 13.85 1.43
CA ASN A 32 5.98 15.00 0.87
C ASN A 32 7.06 14.57 -0.15
N ASP A 33 7.80 13.49 0.12
CA ASP A 33 8.80 12.97 -0.81
C ASP A 33 8.15 12.49 -2.12
N VAL A 34 7.01 11.81 -2.04
CA VAL A 34 6.22 11.39 -3.22
C VAL A 34 5.79 12.58 -4.06
N GLU A 35 5.32 13.68 -3.44
CA GLU A 35 5.00 14.91 -4.17
C GLU A 35 6.22 15.52 -4.86
N VAL A 36 7.37 15.56 -4.19
CA VAL A 36 8.62 16.09 -4.76
C VAL A 36 9.06 15.25 -5.95
N LEU A 37 9.04 13.92 -5.82
CA LEU A 37 9.35 12.98 -6.91
C LEU A 37 8.40 13.16 -8.09
N HIS A 38 7.10 13.30 -7.83
CA HIS A 38 6.10 13.53 -8.87
C HIS A 38 6.37 14.85 -9.62
N LYS A 39 6.60 15.95 -8.90
CA LYS A 39 6.93 17.27 -9.47
C LYS A 39 8.24 17.23 -10.28
N ALA A 40 9.19 16.37 -9.90
CA ALA A 40 10.43 16.14 -10.62
C ALA A 40 10.28 15.24 -11.87
N GLY A 41 9.07 14.74 -12.14
CA GLY A 41 8.78 13.89 -13.30
C GLY A 41 9.09 12.41 -13.09
N ALA A 42 9.26 11.95 -11.85
CA ALA A 42 9.39 10.53 -11.55
C ALA A 42 8.13 9.78 -12.00
N ASN A 43 8.33 8.64 -12.65
CA ASN A 43 7.21 7.78 -13.02
C ASN A 43 6.68 7.01 -11.79
N VAL A 44 5.41 6.61 -11.86
CA VAL A 44 4.70 5.92 -10.77
C VAL A 44 5.42 4.64 -10.29
N LYS A 45 6.13 3.94 -11.19
CA LYS A 45 6.89 2.74 -10.81
C LYS A 45 8.14 3.07 -9.98
N GLY A 46 8.83 4.16 -10.33
CA GLY A 46 9.97 4.65 -9.55
C GLY A 46 9.55 5.14 -8.17
N THR A 47 8.42 5.85 -8.08
CA THR A 47 7.84 6.25 -6.81
C THR A 47 7.39 5.06 -5.96
N LEU A 48 6.81 4.03 -6.58
CA LEU A 48 6.46 2.79 -5.89
C LEU A 48 7.71 2.09 -5.32
N GLN A 49 8.79 2.02 -6.11
CA GLN A 49 10.04 1.42 -5.66
C GLN A 49 10.61 2.16 -4.44
N TYR A 50 10.63 3.50 -4.48
CA TYR A 50 11.01 4.32 -3.33
C TYR A 50 10.21 3.97 -2.07
N LEU A 51 8.89 3.85 -2.19
CA LEU A 51 8.03 3.50 -1.05
C LEU A 51 8.28 2.08 -0.53
N HIS A 52 8.65 1.12 -1.38
CA HIS A 52 9.03 -0.23 -0.90
C HIS A 52 10.34 -0.20 -0.10
N GLU A 53 11.29 0.66 -0.48
CA GLU A 53 12.57 0.81 0.21
C GLU A 53 12.42 1.54 1.55
N CYS A 54 11.50 2.51 1.65
CA CYS A 54 11.37 3.38 2.83
C CYS A 54 10.22 3.00 3.78
N ALA A 55 9.06 2.57 3.27
CA ALA A 55 7.85 2.40 4.08
C ALA A 55 7.72 1.02 4.71
N GLY A 56 8.38 -0.01 4.17
CA GLY A 56 8.24 -1.40 4.63
C GLY A 56 6.81 -1.95 4.50
N ARG A 57 5.96 -1.33 3.66
CA ARG A 57 4.57 -1.72 3.41
C ARG A 57 4.43 -2.30 2.01
N LYS A 58 3.42 -3.17 1.82
CA LYS A 58 3.07 -3.74 0.50
C LYS A 58 2.27 -2.75 -0.36
N THR A 59 2.75 -1.52 -0.50
CA THR A 59 2.13 -0.51 -1.36
C THR A 59 2.00 -1.01 -2.80
N THR A 60 0.97 -0.52 -3.48
CA THR A 60 0.66 -0.83 -4.88
C THR A 60 0.68 0.44 -5.72
N LEU A 61 0.65 0.30 -7.05
CA LEU A 61 0.55 1.44 -7.97
C LEU A 61 -0.71 2.28 -7.71
N LYS A 62 -1.81 1.63 -7.33
CA LYS A 62 -3.04 2.35 -6.96
C LYS A 62 -2.80 3.23 -5.73
N ASP A 63 -2.14 2.70 -4.71
CA ASP A 63 -1.86 3.46 -3.49
C ASP A 63 -0.97 4.68 -3.80
N VAL A 64 -0.03 4.58 -4.76
CA VAL A 64 0.76 5.75 -5.24
C VAL A 64 -0.12 6.79 -5.95
N HIS A 65 -1.07 6.35 -6.78
CA HIS A 65 -2.00 7.26 -7.45
C HIS A 65 -2.92 7.97 -6.46
N ASP A 66 -3.32 7.31 -5.37
CA ASP A 66 -4.19 7.90 -4.35
C ASP A 66 -3.44 8.94 -3.47
N MET A 67 -2.10 9.01 -3.56
CA MET A 67 -1.26 9.94 -2.78
C MET A 67 -0.95 11.27 -3.50
N VAL A 68 -1.17 11.37 -4.81
CA VAL A 68 -0.78 12.51 -5.67
C VAL A 68 -2.02 13.17 -6.26
#